data_AF-A0A1Y3TQQ8-F1
#
_entry.id   AF-A0A1Y3TQQ8-F1
#
_cell.length_a   1.000
_cell.length_b   1.000
_cell.length_c   1.000
_cell.angle_alpha   90.00
_cell.angle_beta   90.00
_cell.angle_gamma   90.00
#
_symmetry.space_group_name_H-M   'P 1'
#
loop_
_entity.id
_entity.type
_entity.pdbx_description
1 polymer ?
#
loop_
_entity_poly.entity_id
_entity_poly.type
_entity_poly.pdbx_seq_one_letter_code
_entity_poly.pdbx_strand_id
1 'polypeptide(L)'
;MKKSKKNVLGKLLTWGLILLLGMAAGYLGASLAAEIGMASDALPFLILGLLAGFFIQIILHEGGHLVFGLATGYGFVSFRVGSLMLIRRDGRFQWCRYRLSGTGGQCLLAPPPWREEGFPVFAYNLGGPLINFVSVLLCGALVVLFRRSSPALACIWIGIGLAGLYLGLVNGIPLKISGMPNDGYNALHLGKDPVSRRAFWAQLAINAAQMEGRRLRDIPEEWFILPGDAGPDDPMKGAVWVYRYSRLVDQGRYEEASALREQLLKETGKLAAVHQYALQVDQGLFDLMDGRTRQGLDILGSSEIKAFCRQMKGNPGIVLVQYAAARAAGKTQEADRLRARLEKDLDAWPYPGDADATRELLARVEDRLASAAEKG
;
A
#
# COMPACT_ATOMS: atom_id res chain seq x y z
N MET A 1 2.47 -11.69 -27.19
CA MET A 1 1.22 -10.94 -27.48
C MET A 1 -0.06 -11.46 -26.79
N LYS A 2 -0.26 -12.76 -26.52
CA LYS A 2 -1.48 -13.28 -25.85
C LYS A 2 -1.64 -12.91 -24.35
N LYS A 3 -0.55 -12.81 -23.56
CA LYS A 3 -0.60 -12.41 -22.13
C LYS A 3 -0.99 -10.94 -21.91
N SER A 4 -0.52 -10.04 -22.78
CA SER A 4 -0.83 -8.61 -22.72
C SER A 4 -2.34 -8.33 -22.92
N LYS A 5 -2.98 -8.98 -23.89
CA LYS A 5 -4.43 -8.86 -24.12
C LYS A 5 -5.28 -9.39 -22.96
N LYS A 6 -4.87 -10.51 -22.32
CA LYS A 6 -5.55 -11.05 -21.13
C LYS A 6 -5.50 -10.10 -19.93
N ASN A 7 -4.37 -9.42 -19.71
CA ASN A 7 -4.21 -8.45 -18.63
C ASN A 7 -5.03 -7.17 -18.87
N VAL A 8 -5.18 -6.73 -20.12
CA VAL A 8 -6.05 -5.60 -20.47
C VAL A 8 -7.52 -5.95 -20.29
N LEU A 9 -7.95 -7.12 -20.76
CA LEU A 9 -9.33 -7.58 -20.60
C LEU A 9 -9.71 -7.74 -19.12
N GLY A 10 -8.83 -8.34 -18.30
CA GLY A 10 -9.05 -8.45 -16.85
C GLY A 10 -9.18 -7.10 -16.15
N LYS A 11 -8.35 -6.11 -16.52
CA LYS A 11 -8.48 -4.74 -16.03
C LYS A 11 -9.81 -4.11 -16.44
N LEU A 12 -10.20 -4.23 -17.71
CA LEU A 12 -11.46 -3.69 -18.22
C LEU A 12 -12.67 -4.34 -17.53
N LEU A 13 -12.64 -5.65 -17.29
CA LEU A 13 -13.69 -6.35 -16.54
C LEU A 13 -13.77 -5.88 -15.09
N THR A 14 -12.63 -5.70 -14.42
CA THR A 14 -12.58 -5.20 -13.03
C THR A 14 -13.15 -3.78 -12.95
N TRP A 15 -12.74 -2.89 -13.86
CA TRP A 15 -13.28 -1.52 -13.93
C TRP A 15 -14.76 -1.51 -14.31
N GLY A 16 -15.18 -2.35 -15.25
CA GLY A 16 -16.57 -2.50 -15.64
C GLY A 16 -17.44 -2.93 -14.46
N LEU A 17 -16.98 -3.90 -13.66
CA LEU A 17 -17.68 -4.33 -12.45
C LEU A 17 -17.77 -3.19 -11.42
N ILE A 18 -16.67 -2.46 -11.16
CA ILE A 18 -16.67 -1.34 -10.22
C ILE A 18 -17.67 -0.26 -10.65
N LEU A 19 -17.71 0.08 -11.95
CA LEU A 19 -18.67 1.04 -12.49
C LEU A 19 -20.11 0.55 -12.41
N LEU A 20 -20.35 -0.73 -12.70
CA LEU A 20 -21.68 -1.35 -12.57
C LEU A 20 -22.17 -1.32 -11.13
N LEU A 21 -21.30 -1.65 -10.16
CA LEU A 21 -21.62 -1.55 -8.73
C LEU A 21 -21.95 -0.11 -8.32
N GLY A 22 -21.18 0.87 -8.81
CA GLY A 22 -21.45 2.28 -8.57
C GLY A 22 -22.79 2.75 -9.15
N MET A 23 -23.10 2.38 -10.39
CA MET A 23 -24.38 2.70 -11.03
C MET A 23 -25.56 2.04 -10.33
N ALA A 24 -25.44 0.76 -9.96
CA ALA A 24 -26.47 0.04 -9.23
C ALA A 24 -26.74 0.68 -7.85
N ALA A 25 -25.69 1.04 -7.11
CA ALA A 25 -25.83 1.74 -5.84
C ALA A 25 -26.50 3.11 -6.02
N GLY A 26 -26.13 3.87 -7.06
CA GLY A 26 -26.74 5.16 -7.37
C GLY A 26 -28.24 5.04 -7.72
N TYR A 27 -28.59 4.07 -8.56
CA TYR A 27 -29.99 3.79 -8.92
C TYR A 27 -30.83 3.41 -7.70
N LEU A 28 -30.32 2.47 -6.88
CA LEU A 28 -30.99 2.04 -5.64
C LEU A 28 -31.17 3.19 -4.65
N GLY A 29 -30.18 4.08 -4.53
CA GLY A 29 -30.27 5.27 -3.68
C GLY A 29 -31.36 6.24 -4.14
N ALA A 30 -31.41 6.51 -5.44
CA ALA A 30 -32.41 7.39 -6.03
C ALA A 30 -33.83 6.80 -5.91
N SER A 31 -34.01 5.50 -6.16
CA SER A 31 -35.32 4.85 -6.05
C SER A 31 -35.84 4.87 -4.61
N LEU A 32 -34.96 4.57 -3.63
CA LEU A 32 -35.35 4.57 -2.23
C LEU A 32 -35.65 5.99 -1.71
N ALA A 33 -34.91 7.00 -2.16
CA ALA A 33 -35.20 8.40 -1.82
C ALA A 33 -36.58 8.84 -2.35
N ALA A 34 -36.92 8.45 -3.59
CA ALA A 34 -38.22 8.74 -4.19
C ALA A 34 -39.38 8.07 -3.42
N GLU A 35 -39.21 6.81 -2.98
CA GLU A 35 -40.21 6.11 -2.15
C GLU A 35 -40.44 6.76 -0.77
N ILE A 36 -39.43 7.48 -0.25
CA ILE A 36 -39.51 8.19 1.03
C ILE A 36 -40.19 9.57 0.86
N GLY A 37 -40.61 9.92 -0.37
CA GLY A 37 -41.33 11.15 -0.67
C GLY A 37 -40.42 12.37 -0.82
N MET A 38 -39.10 12.18 -0.91
CA MET A 38 -38.17 13.24 -1.25
C MET A 38 -37.77 13.13 -2.73
N ALA A 39 -38.25 14.07 -3.54
CA ALA A 39 -37.85 14.22 -4.94
C ALA A 39 -36.56 15.05 -5.06
N SER A 40 -36.52 16.10 -5.89
CA SER A 40 -35.33 16.94 -6.18
C SER A 40 -34.53 17.37 -4.95
N ASP A 41 -35.21 17.58 -3.83
CA ASP A 41 -34.62 18.14 -2.61
C ASP A 41 -33.89 17.08 -1.75
N ALA A 42 -34.03 15.79 -2.09
CA ALA A 42 -33.31 14.69 -1.45
C ALA A 42 -31.84 14.61 -1.86
N LEU A 43 -31.55 15.05 -3.10
CA LEU A 43 -30.27 14.84 -3.75
C LEU A 43 -29.09 15.43 -2.96
N PRO A 44 -29.16 16.66 -2.41
CA PRO A 44 -28.07 17.21 -1.60
C PRO A 44 -27.80 16.36 -0.34
N PHE A 45 -28.83 15.86 0.33
CA PHE A 45 -28.69 15.03 1.53
C PHE A 45 -28.13 13.65 1.21
N LEU A 46 -28.53 13.06 0.09
CA LEU A 46 -27.96 11.80 -0.40
C LEU A 46 -26.49 11.96 -0.77
N ILE A 47 -26.13 13.04 -1.48
CA ILE A 47 -24.73 13.36 -1.83
C ILE A 47 -23.91 13.58 -0.55
N LEU A 48 -24.43 14.35 0.40
CA LEU A 48 -23.78 14.58 1.69
C LEU A 48 -23.56 13.25 2.43
N GLY A 49 -24.58 12.40 2.48
CA GLY A 49 -24.52 11.07 3.06
C GLY A 49 -23.50 10.16 2.36
N LEU A 50 -23.39 10.22 1.04
CA LEU A 50 -22.37 9.47 0.29
C LEU A 50 -20.96 9.97 0.60
N LEU A 51 -20.74 11.29 0.58
CA LEU A 51 -19.42 11.90 0.86
C LEU A 51 -18.96 11.61 2.29
N ALA A 52 -19.83 11.85 3.27
CA ALA A 52 -19.55 11.50 4.67
C ALA A 52 -19.44 9.99 4.85
N GLY A 53 -20.29 9.24 4.14
CA GLY A 53 -20.34 7.78 4.13
C GLY A 53 -19.02 7.16 3.72
N PHE A 54 -18.39 7.59 2.63
CA PHE A 54 -17.09 7.07 2.23
C PHE A 54 -16.03 7.23 3.32
N PHE A 55 -15.98 8.39 3.97
CA PHE A 55 -15.04 8.63 5.06
C PHE A 55 -15.32 7.75 6.28
N ILE A 56 -16.57 7.69 6.73
CA ILE A 56 -17.00 6.86 7.87
C ILE A 56 -16.74 5.38 7.57
N GLN A 57 -17.08 4.92 6.37
CA GLN A 57 -17.00 3.51 5.99
C GLN A 57 -15.56 3.04 5.84
N ILE A 58 -14.62 3.92 5.46
CA ILE A 58 -13.18 3.62 5.52
C ILE A 58 -12.75 3.39 6.97
N ILE A 59 -13.16 4.26 7.91
CA ILE A 59 -12.81 4.09 9.33
C ILE A 59 -13.38 2.78 9.87
N LEU A 60 -14.65 2.49 9.56
CA LEU A 60 -15.31 1.26 9.97
C LEU A 60 -14.63 0.02 9.35
N HIS A 61 -14.24 0.10 8.07
CA HIS A 61 -13.55 -0.98 7.36
C HIS A 61 -12.20 -1.29 8.01
N GLU A 62 -11.33 -0.29 8.18
CA GLU A 62 -10.06 -0.49 8.87
C GLU A 62 -10.26 -0.96 10.32
N GLY A 63 -11.30 -0.45 10.99
CA GLY A 63 -11.74 -0.89 12.32
C GLY A 63 -12.14 -2.36 12.36
N GLY A 64 -12.71 -2.89 11.28
CA GLY A 64 -12.99 -4.31 11.13
C GLY A 64 -11.72 -5.16 11.10
N HIS A 65 -10.73 -4.79 10.29
CA HIS A 65 -9.42 -5.48 10.32
C HIS A 65 -8.81 -5.47 11.72
N LEU A 66 -8.90 -4.34 12.41
CA LEU A 66 -8.43 -4.19 13.78
C LEU A 66 -9.14 -5.14 14.75
N VAL A 67 -10.47 -5.10 14.81
CA VAL A 67 -11.26 -5.91 15.75
C VAL A 67 -11.03 -7.40 15.51
N PHE A 68 -11.15 -7.86 14.27
CA PHE A 68 -11.02 -9.27 13.94
C PHE A 68 -9.56 -9.76 14.00
N GLY A 69 -8.59 -8.92 13.69
CA GLY A 69 -7.18 -9.22 13.90
C GLY A 69 -6.84 -9.40 15.37
N LEU A 70 -7.21 -8.45 16.24
CA LEU A 70 -6.98 -8.58 17.68
C LEU A 70 -7.69 -9.81 18.26
N ALA A 71 -8.94 -10.07 17.84
CA ALA A 71 -9.71 -11.24 18.27
C ALA A 71 -9.06 -12.58 17.85
N THR A 72 -8.18 -12.57 16.85
CA THR A 72 -7.46 -13.75 16.37
C THR A 72 -5.98 -13.77 16.72
N GLY A 73 -5.55 -12.92 17.67
CA GLY A 73 -4.22 -12.95 18.27
C GLY A 73 -3.17 -12.10 17.55
N TYR A 74 -3.58 -11.21 16.64
CA TYR A 74 -2.67 -10.21 16.07
C TYR A 74 -2.38 -9.11 17.11
N GLY A 75 -1.20 -8.49 16.99
CA GLY A 75 -0.82 -7.31 17.78
C GLY A 75 -1.05 -6.01 17.03
N PHE A 76 -1.54 -4.97 17.72
CA PHE A 76 -1.67 -3.64 17.11
C PHE A 76 -0.31 -3.04 16.73
N VAL A 77 -0.17 -2.58 15.49
CA VAL A 77 1.02 -1.87 14.98
C VAL A 77 0.66 -0.44 14.59
N SER A 78 -0.22 -0.26 13.60
CA SER A 78 -0.65 1.07 13.18
C SER A 78 -2.06 1.11 12.60
N PHE A 79 -2.68 2.28 12.71
CA PHE A 79 -4.01 2.58 12.17
C PHE A 79 -4.00 3.96 11.54
N ARG A 80 -4.30 4.06 10.25
CA ARG A 80 -4.26 5.30 9.49
C ARG A 80 -5.59 5.56 8.80
N VAL A 81 -5.99 6.83 8.81
CA VAL A 81 -7.08 7.37 8.00
C VAL A 81 -6.60 8.62 7.30
N GLY A 82 -6.57 8.59 5.97
CA GLY A 82 -5.97 9.63 5.15
C GLY A 82 -4.48 9.80 5.44
N SER A 83 -4.14 10.92 6.09
CA SER A 83 -2.75 11.24 6.49
C SER A 83 -2.48 11.10 7.99
N LEU A 84 -3.52 10.97 8.82
CA LEU A 84 -3.37 10.86 10.26
C LEU A 84 -3.17 9.38 10.59
N MET A 85 -2.06 9.05 11.24
CA MET A 85 -1.70 7.69 11.60
C MET A 85 -1.45 7.60 13.11
N LEU A 86 -2.10 6.64 13.74
CA LEU A 86 -1.84 6.19 15.09
C LEU A 86 -0.87 5.01 15.01
N ILE A 87 0.27 5.11 15.67
CA ILE A 87 1.26 4.04 15.77
C ILE A 87 1.43 3.62 17.23
N ARG A 88 1.83 2.37 17.45
CA ARG A 88 2.28 1.90 18.76
C ARG A 88 3.79 1.67 18.73
N ARG A 89 4.50 2.45 19.53
CA ARG A 89 5.96 2.41 19.64
C ARG A 89 6.37 2.43 21.10
N ASP A 90 7.29 1.55 21.50
CA ASP A 90 7.77 1.41 22.88
C ASP A 90 6.62 1.23 23.89
N GLY A 91 5.60 0.47 23.49
CA GLY A 91 4.39 0.23 24.29
C GLY A 91 3.42 1.41 24.38
N ARG A 92 3.73 2.57 23.80
CA ARG A 92 2.91 3.79 23.84
C ARG A 92 2.28 4.10 22.49
N PHE A 93 1.09 4.70 22.51
CA PHE A 93 0.45 5.21 21.31
C PHE A 93 0.96 6.61 20.98
N GLN A 94 1.29 6.83 19.71
CA GLN A 94 1.78 8.12 19.21
C GLN A 94 1.05 8.48 17.91
N TRP A 95 0.77 9.76 17.73
CA TRP A 95 0.18 10.28 16.50
C TRP A 95 1.27 10.83 15.59
N CYS A 96 1.27 10.42 14.33
CA CYS A 96 2.13 10.98 13.30
C CYS A 96 1.34 11.27 12.02
N ARG A 97 1.96 11.99 11.09
CA ARG A 97 1.38 12.26 9.77
C ARG A 97 2.14 11.48 8.71
N TYR A 98 1.44 10.60 8.01
CA TYR A 98 1.97 9.80 6.93
C TYR A 98 0.92 9.60 5.84
N ARG A 99 1.27 9.90 4.59
CA ARG A 99 0.37 9.74 3.45
C ARG A 99 0.92 8.71 2.46
N LEU A 100 0.29 7.55 2.43
CA LEU A 100 0.51 6.56 1.38
C LEU A 100 -0.46 6.82 0.22
N SER A 101 0.09 6.97 -0.98
CA SER A 101 -0.72 7.18 -2.19
C SER A 101 -1.46 5.90 -2.57
N GLY A 102 -2.74 6.02 -2.91
CA GLY A 102 -3.56 4.89 -3.39
C GLY A 102 -4.40 4.18 -2.33
N THR A 103 -4.34 4.62 -1.06
CA THR A 103 -5.11 4.03 0.06
C THR A 103 -5.87 5.13 0.82
N GLY A 104 -7.15 4.91 1.14
CA GLY A 104 -7.95 5.83 1.95
C GLY A 104 -7.72 5.66 3.45
N GLY A 105 -7.49 4.43 3.90
CA GLY A 105 -7.09 4.05 5.25
C GLY A 105 -6.06 2.93 5.20
N GLN A 106 -5.55 2.53 6.36
CA GLN A 106 -4.70 1.35 6.50
C GLN A 106 -4.61 0.93 7.96
N CYS A 107 -5.00 -0.31 8.25
CA CYS A 107 -4.74 -1.00 9.50
C CYS A 107 -3.64 -2.04 9.26
N LEU A 108 -2.52 -1.90 9.97
CA LEU A 108 -1.46 -2.91 10.01
C LEU A 108 -1.39 -3.51 11.39
N LEU A 109 -1.32 -4.83 11.44
CA LEU A 109 -1.19 -5.60 12.66
C LEU A 109 -0.02 -6.57 12.54
N ALA A 110 0.70 -6.77 13.66
CA ALA A 110 1.70 -7.79 13.79
C ALA A 110 1.01 -9.16 13.81
N PRO A 111 1.44 -10.12 12.97
CA PRO A 111 0.83 -11.44 12.97
C PRO A 111 1.25 -12.20 14.24
N PRO A 112 0.44 -13.14 14.73
CA PRO A 112 0.90 -14.07 15.77
C PRO A 112 2.13 -14.86 15.26
N PRO A 113 2.91 -15.47 16.18
CA PRO A 113 4.06 -16.30 15.80
C PRO A 113 3.66 -17.36 14.76
N TRP A 114 4.52 -17.57 13.77
CA TRP A 114 4.27 -18.55 12.72
C TRP A 114 4.16 -19.96 13.31
N ARG A 115 3.20 -20.74 12.81
CA ARG A 115 3.04 -22.17 13.06
C ARG A 115 2.97 -22.89 11.71
N GLU A 116 3.33 -24.17 11.66
CA GLU A 116 3.29 -24.95 10.41
C GLU A 116 1.89 -24.98 9.77
N GLU A 117 0.85 -25.01 10.59
CA GLU A 117 -0.56 -24.93 10.17
C GLU A 117 -0.95 -23.54 9.60
N GLY A 118 -0.08 -22.54 9.76
CA GLY A 118 -0.25 -21.15 9.33
C GLY A 118 -0.74 -20.23 10.46
N PHE A 119 -1.50 -19.21 10.07
CA PHE A 119 -2.03 -18.18 10.98
C PHE A 119 -3.39 -17.65 10.47
N PRO A 120 -4.18 -16.94 11.30
CA PRO A 120 -5.59 -16.66 11.01
C PRO A 120 -5.81 -15.55 9.96
N VAL A 121 -5.67 -15.90 8.69
CA VAL A 121 -5.79 -14.96 7.55
C VAL A 121 -7.23 -14.54 7.23
N PHE A 122 -8.22 -15.41 7.44
CA PHE A 122 -9.60 -15.15 7.02
C PHE A 122 -10.25 -14.03 7.82
N ALA A 123 -10.21 -14.11 9.15
CA ALA A 123 -10.81 -13.11 10.02
C ALA A 123 -10.14 -11.74 9.84
N TYR A 124 -8.81 -11.71 9.75
CA TYR A 124 -8.06 -10.48 9.51
C TYR A 124 -8.47 -9.81 8.20
N ASN A 125 -8.43 -10.52 7.07
CA ASN A 125 -8.73 -9.92 5.77
C ASN A 125 -10.23 -9.61 5.61
N LEU A 126 -11.14 -10.50 6.01
CA LEU A 126 -12.59 -10.28 5.82
C LEU A 126 -13.23 -9.39 6.90
N GLY A 127 -12.51 -9.06 7.97
CA GLY A 127 -13.02 -8.22 9.05
C GLY A 127 -13.52 -6.86 8.57
N GLY A 128 -12.76 -6.19 7.68
CA GLY A 128 -13.15 -4.90 7.12
C GLY A 128 -14.43 -4.95 6.28
N PRO A 129 -14.48 -5.78 5.21
CA PRO A 129 -15.71 -5.98 4.43
C PRO A 129 -16.92 -6.38 5.28
N LEU A 130 -16.73 -7.26 6.27
CA LEU A 130 -17.81 -7.70 7.16
C LEU A 130 -18.39 -6.54 7.97
N ILE A 131 -17.55 -5.69 8.58
CA ILE A 131 -18.02 -4.51 9.31
C ILE A 131 -18.73 -3.52 8.38
N ASN A 132 -18.29 -3.37 7.13
CA ASN A 132 -19.07 -2.58 6.16
C ASN A 132 -20.48 -3.15 5.99
N PHE A 133 -20.63 -4.46 5.75
CA PHE A 133 -21.97 -5.06 5.60
C PHE A 133 -22.83 -4.95 6.87
N VAL A 134 -22.24 -5.12 8.06
CA VAL A 134 -22.95 -4.90 9.33
C VAL A 134 -23.45 -3.45 9.44
N SER A 135 -22.62 -2.49 9.03
CA SER A 135 -23.02 -1.07 9.03
C SER A 135 -24.14 -0.76 8.03
N VAL A 136 -24.22 -1.48 6.90
CA VAL A 136 -25.32 -1.36 5.93
C VAL A 136 -26.65 -1.74 6.58
N LEU A 137 -26.67 -2.86 7.32
CA LEU A 137 -27.86 -3.31 8.05
C LEU A 137 -28.29 -2.28 9.10
N LEU A 138 -27.33 -1.71 9.84
CA LEU A 138 -27.59 -0.65 10.80
C LEU A 138 -28.16 0.61 10.12
N CYS A 139 -27.57 1.06 9.01
CA CYS A 139 -28.09 2.19 8.25
C CYS A 139 -29.52 1.92 7.74
N GLY A 140 -29.81 0.71 7.26
CA GLY A 140 -31.16 0.30 6.86
C GLY A 140 -32.18 0.40 8.00
N ALA A 141 -31.81 -0.05 9.21
CA ALA A 141 -32.66 0.09 10.39
C ALA A 141 -32.93 1.57 10.74
N LEU A 142 -31.91 2.42 10.66
CA LEU A 142 -32.04 3.87 10.89
C LEU A 142 -32.92 4.54 9.83
N VAL A 143 -32.83 4.12 8.57
CA VAL A 143 -33.74 4.59 7.49
C VAL A 143 -35.19 4.26 7.83
N VAL A 144 -35.48 3.04 8.26
CA VAL A 144 -36.85 2.63 8.66
C VAL A 144 -37.37 3.48 9.83
N LEU A 145 -36.50 3.79 10.80
CA LEU A 145 -36.86 4.59 11.97
C LEU A 145 -37.16 6.06 11.60
N PHE A 146 -36.36 6.66 10.70
CA PHE A 146 -36.43 8.10 10.42
C PHE A 146 -37.20 8.47 9.15
N ARG A 147 -37.51 7.53 8.24
CA ARG A 147 -38.15 7.84 6.95
C ARG A 147 -39.48 8.61 7.03
N ARG A 148 -40.20 8.52 8.15
CA ARG A 148 -41.47 9.26 8.37
C ARG A 148 -41.27 10.58 9.11
N SER A 149 -40.40 10.61 10.12
CA SER A 149 -40.21 11.79 10.98
C SER A 149 -39.19 12.78 10.42
N SER A 150 -38.16 12.29 9.73
CA SER A 150 -37.11 13.10 9.12
C SER A 150 -36.60 12.46 7.83
N PRO A 151 -37.31 12.67 6.70
CA PRO A 151 -36.92 12.15 5.39
C PRO A 151 -35.48 12.52 4.99
N ALA A 152 -35.05 13.76 5.27
CA ALA A 152 -33.70 14.23 4.94
C ALA A 152 -32.62 13.42 5.67
N LEU A 153 -32.84 13.13 6.97
CA LEU A 153 -31.93 12.29 7.76
C LEU A 153 -31.92 10.85 7.23
N ALA A 154 -33.07 10.32 6.81
CA ALA A 154 -33.14 9.01 6.16
C ALA A 154 -32.28 8.99 4.87
N CYS A 155 -32.32 10.03 4.04
CA CYS A 155 -31.46 10.13 2.85
C CYS A 155 -29.96 10.15 3.17
N ILE A 156 -29.54 10.79 4.26
CA ILE A 156 -28.14 10.74 4.73
C ILE A 156 -27.75 9.29 5.07
N TRP A 157 -28.59 8.57 5.82
CA TRP A 157 -28.33 7.17 6.17
C TRP A 157 -28.32 6.24 4.95
N ILE A 158 -29.17 6.50 3.95
CA ILE A 158 -29.11 5.82 2.65
C ILE A 158 -27.73 6.04 2.01
N GLY A 159 -27.25 7.28 1.94
CA GLY A 159 -25.93 7.59 1.38
C GLY A 159 -24.79 6.88 2.11
N ILE A 160 -24.81 6.87 3.44
CA ILE A 160 -23.80 6.17 4.27
C ILE A 160 -23.87 4.66 4.06
N GLY A 161 -25.08 4.09 3.99
CA GLY A 161 -25.30 2.67 3.73
C GLY A 161 -24.84 2.24 2.33
N LEU A 162 -25.11 3.05 1.30
CA LEU A 162 -24.66 2.77 -0.07
C LEU A 162 -23.14 2.81 -0.19
N ALA A 163 -22.48 3.77 0.46
CA ALA A 163 -21.02 3.79 0.54
C ALA A 163 -20.46 2.53 1.21
N GLY A 164 -21.11 2.06 2.28
CA GLY A 164 -20.75 0.82 2.98
C GLY A 164 -20.95 -0.42 2.11
N LEU A 165 -22.09 -0.51 1.42
CA LEU A 165 -22.37 -1.60 0.50
C LEU A 165 -21.34 -1.65 -0.62
N TYR A 166 -21.04 -0.49 -1.22
CA TYR A 166 -20.02 -0.38 -2.27
C TYR A 166 -18.63 -0.82 -1.78
N LEU A 167 -18.14 -0.29 -0.65
CA LEU A 167 -16.81 -0.66 -0.13
C LEU A 167 -16.75 -2.13 0.33
N GLY A 168 -17.82 -2.63 0.94
CA GLY A 168 -17.94 -4.04 1.33
C GLY A 168 -17.90 -4.98 0.14
N LEU A 169 -18.58 -4.65 -0.97
CA LEU A 169 -18.56 -5.45 -2.19
C LEU A 169 -17.21 -5.36 -2.92
N VAL A 170 -16.68 -4.15 -3.12
CA VAL A 170 -15.40 -3.95 -3.86
C VAL A 170 -14.22 -4.61 -3.15
N ASN A 171 -14.22 -4.70 -1.82
CA ASN A 171 -13.17 -5.38 -1.07
C ASN A 171 -13.49 -6.84 -0.74
N GLY A 172 -14.76 -7.19 -0.55
CA GLY A 172 -15.19 -8.56 -0.21
C GLY A 172 -15.22 -9.51 -1.41
N ILE A 173 -15.53 -9.03 -2.61
CA ILE A 173 -15.47 -9.84 -3.84
C ILE A 173 -14.00 -10.04 -4.21
N PRO A 174 -13.49 -11.28 -4.40
CA PRO A 174 -12.09 -11.52 -4.73
C PRO A 174 -11.64 -10.89 -6.05
N LEU A 175 -10.92 -9.77 -6.00
CA LEU A 175 -10.48 -9.00 -7.17
C LEU A 175 -8.99 -8.62 -7.08
N LYS A 176 -8.38 -8.38 -8.24
CA LYS A 176 -7.06 -7.73 -8.35
C LYS A 176 -7.24 -6.35 -8.97
N ILE A 177 -7.22 -5.31 -8.16
CA ILE A 177 -7.36 -3.92 -8.61
C ILE A 177 -5.97 -3.39 -8.96
N SER A 178 -5.75 -3.09 -10.24
CA SER A 178 -4.44 -2.63 -10.75
C SER A 178 -3.27 -3.58 -10.44
N GLY A 179 -3.55 -4.89 -10.31
CA GLY A 179 -2.56 -5.92 -9.99
C GLY A 179 -2.34 -6.15 -8.50
N MET A 180 -2.91 -5.31 -7.63
CA MET A 180 -2.90 -5.50 -6.18
C MET A 180 -4.13 -6.31 -5.76
N PRO A 181 -3.96 -7.35 -4.92
CA PRO A 181 -5.09 -8.11 -4.41
C PRO A 181 -5.84 -7.30 -3.35
N ASN A 182 -7.18 -7.36 -3.38
CA ASN A 182 -8.02 -6.84 -2.30
C ASN A 182 -8.21 -7.90 -1.19
N ASP A 183 -8.96 -7.54 -0.15
CA ASP A 183 -9.14 -8.38 1.04
C ASP A 183 -9.78 -9.73 0.74
N GLY A 184 -10.84 -9.76 -0.07
CA GLY A 184 -11.51 -10.99 -0.49
C GLY A 184 -10.57 -11.90 -1.28
N TYR A 185 -9.72 -11.31 -2.13
CA TYR A 185 -8.69 -12.07 -2.85
C TYR A 185 -7.66 -12.63 -1.89
N ASN A 186 -7.15 -11.82 -0.96
CA ASN A 186 -6.18 -12.27 0.04
C ASN A 186 -6.75 -13.41 0.88
N ALA A 187 -7.96 -13.26 1.42
CA ALA A 187 -8.62 -14.31 2.20
C ALA A 187 -8.69 -15.64 1.43
N LEU A 188 -9.14 -15.60 0.17
CA LEU A 188 -9.27 -16.81 -0.65
C LEU A 188 -7.93 -17.41 -1.06
N HIS A 189 -7.00 -16.58 -1.53
CA HIS A 189 -5.71 -17.02 -2.10
C HIS A 189 -4.78 -17.55 -1.01
N LEU A 190 -4.66 -16.83 0.11
CA LEU A 190 -3.85 -17.26 1.25
C LEU A 190 -4.41 -18.52 1.91
N GLY A 191 -5.72 -18.76 1.81
CA GLY A 191 -6.36 -20.01 2.20
C GLY A 191 -5.90 -21.22 1.38
N LYS A 192 -5.50 -21.03 0.12
CA LYS A 192 -5.16 -22.10 -0.82
C LYS A 192 -3.67 -22.34 -1.03
N ASP A 193 -2.85 -21.29 -0.95
CA ASP A 193 -1.40 -21.38 -1.18
C ASP A 193 -0.61 -21.14 0.12
N PRO A 194 -0.04 -22.21 0.72
CA PRO A 194 0.76 -22.10 1.94
C PRO A 194 2.00 -21.20 1.80
N VAL A 195 2.61 -21.15 0.61
CA VAL A 195 3.79 -20.32 0.37
C VAL A 195 3.40 -18.85 0.34
N SER A 196 2.29 -18.50 -0.35
CA SER A 196 1.71 -17.15 -0.28
C SER A 196 1.31 -16.77 1.14
N ARG A 197 0.77 -17.71 1.92
CA ARG A 197 0.45 -17.49 3.35
C ARG A 197 1.69 -17.18 4.16
N ARG A 198 2.79 -17.93 3.97
CA ARG A 198 4.08 -17.66 4.62
C ARG A 198 4.67 -16.32 4.19
N ALA A 199 4.51 -15.97 2.92
CA ALA A 199 4.94 -14.68 2.39
C ALA A 199 4.16 -13.52 2.99
N PHE A 200 2.84 -13.65 3.13
CA PHE A 200 2.00 -12.64 3.76
C PHE A 200 2.32 -12.47 5.25
N TRP A 201 2.55 -13.57 5.97
CA TRP A 201 3.04 -13.51 7.36
C TRP A 201 4.36 -12.74 7.44
N ALA A 202 5.32 -13.03 6.56
CA ALA A 202 6.62 -12.36 6.55
C ALA A 202 6.48 -10.86 6.35
N GLN A 203 5.65 -10.44 5.39
CA GLN A 203 5.42 -9.01 5.13
C GLN A 203 4.87 -8.28 6.34
N LEU A 204 3.88 -8.87 7.03
CA LEU A 204 3.31 -8.29 8.25
C LEU A 204 4.33 -8.25 9.40
N ALA A 205 5.12 -9.32 9.57
CA ALA A 205 6.15 -9.41 10.60
C ALA A 205 7.30 -8.42 10.37
N ILE A 206 7.81 -8.32 9.13
CA ILE A 206 8.83 -7.35 8.72
C ILE A 206 8.30 -5.93 8.95
N ASN A 207 7.07 -5.64 8.51
CA ASN A 207 6.46 -4.33 8.71
C ASN A 207 6.35 -3.95 10.20
N ALA A 208 5.92 -4.89 11.05
CA ALA A 208 5.85 -4.69 12.49
C ALA A 208 7.24 -4.39 13.09
N ALA A 209 8.25 -5.17 12.72
CA ALA A 209 9.63 -4.95 13.17
C ALA A 209 10.20 -3.59 12.72
N GLN A 210 9.88 -3.14 11.49
CA GLN A 210 10.30 -1.82 11.01
C GLN A 210 9.57 -0.68 11.75
N MET A 211 8.30 -0.86 12.13
CA MET A 211 7.58 0.08 13.01
C MET A 211 8.18 0.19 14.41
N GLU A 212 8.73 -0.92 14.91
CA GLU A 212 9.51 -0.94 16.15
C GLU A 212 10.91 -0.32 15.99
N GLY A 213 11.26 0.13 14.78
CA GLY A 213 12.52 0.80 14.49
C GLY A 213 13.67 -0.12 14.07
N ARG A 214 13.42 -1.43 13.88
CA ARG A 214 14.46 -2.35 13.41
C ARG A 214 14.78 -2.13 11.93
N ARG A 215 16.06 -2.19 11.58
CA ARG A 215 16.50 -2.19 10.17
C ARG A 215 16.29 -3.57 9.54
N LEU A 216 16.20 -3.63 8.22
CA LEU A 216 15.98 -4.90 7.51
C LEU A 216 17.15 -5.88 7.73
N ARG A 217 18.37 -5.36 7.85
CA ARG A 217 19.57 -6.16 8.16
C ARG A 217 19.50 -6.84 9.53
N ASP A 218 18.80 -6.23 10.48
CA ASP A 218 18.67 -6.70 11.86
C ASP A 218 17.48 -7.65 12.04
N ILE A 219 16.60 -7.77 11.04
CA ILE A 219 15.46 -8.70 11.05
C ILE A 219 15.95 -10.11 10.68
N PRO A 220 15.38 -11.17 11.30
CA PRO A 220 15.82 -12.54 11.06
C PRO A 220 15.75 -12.92 9.57
N GLU A 221 16.82 -13.57 9.08
CA GLU A 221 16.98 -13.85 7.65
C GLU A 221 15.90 -14.77 7.10
N GLU A 222 15.40 -15.70 7.91
CA GLU A 222 14.37 -16.64 7.55
C GLU A 222 13.02 -15.97 7.24
N TRP A 223 12.84 -14.69 7.57
CA TRP A 223 11.65 -13.93 7.14
C TRP A 223 11.73 -13.50 5.68
N PHE A 224 12.93 -13.43 5.11
CA PHE A 224 13.20 -13.00 3.74
C PHE A 224 13.39 -14.17 2.76
N ILE A 225 13.24 -15.40 3.26
CA ILE A 225 13.38 -16.64 2.48
C ILE A 225 12.02 -17.31 2.38
N LEU A 226 11.61 -17.63 1.14
CA LEU A 226 10.41 -18.42 0.89
C LEU A 226 10.74 -19.91 0.93
N PRO A 227 9.79 -20.76 1.39
CA PRO A 227 9.96 -22.21 1.33
C PRO A 227 10.20 -22.73 -0.09
N GLY A 228 11.11 -23.70 -0.24
CA GLY A 228 11.43 -24.32 -1.52
C GLY A 228 12.10 -23.37 -2.51
N ASP A 229 11.81 -23.54 -3.80
CA ASP A 229 12.29 -22.73 -4.92
C ASP A 229 11.26 -21.69 -5.39
N ALA A 230 10.36 -21.27 -4.49
CA ALA A 230 9.24 -20.41 -4.81
C ALA A 230 9.68 -19.05 -5.40
N GLY A 231 9.39 -18.85 -6.68
CA GLY A 231 9.65 -17.60 -7.39
C GLY A 231 8.67 -16.47 -7.03
N PRO A 232 8.86 -15.27 -7.61
CA PRO A 232 8.01 -14.11 -7.39
C PRO A 232 6.71 -14.17 -8.22
N ASP A 233 6.05 -15.33 -8.29
CA ASP A 233 4.97 -15.64 -9.24
C ASP A 233 3.58 -15.08 -8.88
N ASP A 234 3.43 -14.54 -7.66
CA ASP A 234 2.27 -13.77 -7.23
C ASP A 234 2.68 -12.56 -6.36
N PRO A 235 1.76 -11.60 -6.12
CA PRO A 235 2.08 -10.37 -5.40
C PRO A 235 2.66 -10.57 -4.00
N MET A 236 2.24 -11.61 -3.26
CA MET A 236 2.69 -11.85 -1.89
C MET A 236 4.14 -12.33 -1.86
N LYS A 237 4.45 -13.31 -2.71
CA LYS A 237 5.82 -13.84 -2.83
C LYS A 237 6.76 -12.79 -3.43
N GLY A 238 6.28 -12.05 -4.43
CA GLY A 238 7.03 -10.96 -5.05
C GLY A 238 7.48 -9.90 -4.04
N ALA A 239 6.62 -9.53 -3.09
CA ALA A 239 6.98 -8.60 -2.03
C ALA A 239 8.13 -9.12 -1.14
N VAL A 240 8.14 -10.42 -0.78
CA VAL A 240 9.23 -11.01 0.01
C VAL A 240 10.56 -11.01 -0.76
N TRP A 241 10.53 -11.29 -2.06
CA TRP A 241 11.72 -11.18 -2.92
C TRP A 241 12.28 -9.76 -2.95
N VAL A 242 11.41 -8.75 -3.00
CA VAL A 242 11.83 -7.34 -2.92
C VAL A 242 12.36 -7.00 -1.54
N TYR A 243 11.75 -7.48 -0.46
CA TYR A 243 12.28 -7.32 0.89
C TYR A 243 13.66 -7.95 1.04
N ARG A 244 13.90 -9.13 0.44
CA ARG A 244 15.22 -9.79 0.43
C ARG A 244 16.26 -8.92 -0.26
N TYR A 245 15.89 -8.35 -1.41
CA TYR A 245 16.73 -7.38 -2.12
C TYR A 245 17.03 -6.14 -1.24
N SER A 246 16.00 -5.52 -0.65
CA SER A 246 16.18 -4.36 0.23
C SER A 246 17.05 -4.66 1.45
N ARG A 247 16.95 -5.87 2.01
CA ARG A 247 17.84 -6.34 3.09
C ARG A 247 19.29 -6.44 2.64
N LEU A 248 19.57 -6.97 1.44
CA LEU A 248 20.92 -7.04 0.91
C LEU A 248 21.53 -5.64 0.72
N VAL A 249 20.74 -4.67 0.25
CA VAL A 249 21.15 -3.26 0.16
C VAL A 249 21.48 -2.71 1.55
N ASP A 250 20.62 -2.94 2.55
CA ASP A 250 20.80 -2.49 3.93
C ASP A 250 22.03 -3.13 4.62
N GLN A 251 22.39 -4.36 4.21
CA GLN A 251 23.60 -5.07 4.64
C GLN A 251 24.88 -4.60 3.91
N GLY A 252 24.75 -3.73 2.91
CA GLY A 252 25.87 -3.32 2.07
C GLY A 252 26.37 -4.39 1.10
N ARG A 253 25.61 -5.46 0.87
CA ARG A 253 25.94 -6.57 -0.04
C ARG A 253 25.47 -6.24 -1.47
N TYR A 254 26.02 -5.18 -2.04
CA TYR A 254 25.53 -4.58 -3.29
C TYR A 254 25.67 -5.47 -4.53
N GLU A 255 26.72 -6.29 -4.61
CA GLU A 255 26.90 -7.22 -5.73
C GLU A 255 25.78 -8.26 -5.77
N GLU A 256 25.48 -8.85 -4.62
CA GLU A 256 24.37 -9.81 -4.46
C GLU A 256 23.01 -9.14 -4.66
N ALA A 257 22.83 -7.92 -4.15
CA ALA A 257 21.64 -7.13 -4.40
C ALA A 257 21.45 -6.84 -5.90
N SER A 258 22.53 -6.52 -6.62
CA SER A 258 22.51 -6.27 -8.07
C SER A 258 22.14 -7.53 -8.85
N ALA A 259 22.77 -8.66 -8.54
CA ALA A 259 22.45 -9.94 -9.17
C ALA A 259 20.97 -10.33 -8.96
N LEU A 260 20.46 -10.16 -7.73
CA LEU A 260 19.06 -10.43 -7.43
C LEU A 260 18.12 -9.45 -8.14
N ARG A 261 18.44 -8.15 -8.18
CA ARG A 261 17.65 -7.14 -8.90
C ARG A 261 17.57 -7.47 -10.38
N GLU A 262 18.69 -7.83 -11.01
CA GLU A 262 18.71 -8.24 -12.42
C GLU A 262 17.87 -9.48 -12.67
N GLN A 263 17.94 -10.48 -11.81
CA GLN A 263 17.09 -11.67 -11.90
C GLN A 263 15.60 -11.27 -11.83
N LEU A 264 15.22 -10.48 -10.83
CA LEU A 264 13.83 -10.04 -10.62
C LEU A 264 13.31 -9.17 -11.78
N LEU A 265 14.16 -8.32 -12.36
CA LEU A 265 13.80 -7.51 -13.52
C LEU A 265 13.76 -8.33 -14.82
N LYS A 266 14.55 -9.41 -14.97
CA LYS A 266 14.47 -10.34 -16.11
C LYS A 266 13.17 -11.13 -16.11
N GLU A 267 12.64 -11.47 -14.93
CA GLU A 267 11.34 -12.13 -14.75
C GLU A 267 10.13 -11.18 -14.95
N THR A 268 10.23 -10.27 -15.93
CA THR A 268 9.20 -9.28 -16.28
C THR A 268 7.79 -9.91 -16.37
N GLY A 269 6.84 -9.31 -15.65
CA GLY A 269 5.44 -9.70 -15.67
C GLY A 269 4.98 -10.65 -14.54
N LYS A 270 5.87 -11.06 -13.64
CA LYS A 270 5.49 -11.75 -12.39
C LYS A 270 5.37 -10.81 -11.19
N LEU A 271 6.26 -9.81 -11.09
CA LEU A 271 6.21 -8.79 -10.03
C LEU A 271 5.11 -7.76 -10.25
N ALA A 272 4.55 -7.23 -9.16
CA ALA A 272 3.66 -6.06 -9.22
C ALA A 272 4.41 -4.84 -9.77
N ALA A 273 3.71 -3.97 -10.52
CA ALA A 273 4.33 -2.82 -11.19
C ALA A 273 5.07 -1.88 -10.22
N VAL A 274 4.50 -1.67 -9.02
CA VAL A 274 5.13 -0.88 -7.94
C VAL A 274 6.52 -1.40 -7.57
N HIS A 275 6.69 -2.72 -7.50
CA HIS A 275 7.96 -3.35 -7.19
C HIS A 275 8.94 -3.28 -8.36
N GLN A 276 8.46 -3.46 -9.59
CA GLN A 276 9.30 -3.31 -10.79
C GLN A 276 9.86 -1.89 -10.89
N TYR A 277 9.02 -0.88 -10.69
CA TYR A 277 9.46 0.52 -10.72
C TYR A 277 10.40 0.86 -9.57
N ALA A 278 10.17 0.35 -8.36
CA ALA A 278 11.10 0.51 -7.24
C ALA A 278 12.49 -0.07 -7.56
N LEU A 279 12.56 -1.29 -8.10
CA LEU A 279 13.82 -1.91 -8.53
C LEU A 279 14.51 -1.12 -9.65
N GLN A 280 13.75 -0.58 -10.61
CA GLN A 280 14.32 0.24 -11.69
C GLN A 280 14.85 1.59 -11.20
N VAL A 281 14.17 2.21 -10.22
CA VAL A 281 14.66 3.42 -9.54
C VAL A 281 16.01 3.15 -8.88
N ASP A 282 16.13 2.05 -8.14
CA ASP A 282 17.39 1.67 -7.52
C ASP A 282 18.47 1.33 -8.55
N GLN A 283 18.12 0.65 -9.66
CA GLN A 283 19.06 0.42 -10.75
C GLN A 283 19.65 1.74 -11.26
N GLY A 284 18.80 2.75 -11.45
CA GLY A 284 19.24 4.09 -11.82
C GLY A 284 20.20 4.69 -10.79
N LEU A 285 19.88 4.60 -9.50
CA LEU A 285 20.75 5.07 -8.42
C LEU A 285 22.13 4.39 -8.43
N PHE A 286 22.17 3.06 -8.52
CA PHE A 286 23.43 2.32 -8.54
C PHE A 286 24.25 2.60 -9.79
N ASP A 287 23.60 2.78 -10.95
CA ASP A 287 24.31 3.22 -12.16
C ASP A 287 24.97 4.59 -11.97
N LEU A 288 24.33 5.53 -11.27
CA LEU A 288 24.97 6.80 -10.91
C LEU A 288 26.15 6.59 -9.95
N MET A 289 25.99 5.75 -8.91
CA MET A 289 27.06 5.45 -7.94
C MET A 289 28.25 4.71 -8.55
N ASP A 290 28.05 3.99 -9.64
CA ASP A 290 29.10 3.26 -10.37
C ASP A 290 29.76 4.12 -11.47
N GLY A 291 29.41 5.40 -11.56
CA GLY A 291 29.94 6.31 -12.60
C GLY A 291 29.32 6.09 -13.99
N ARG A 292 28.30 5.23 -14.13
CA ARG A 292 27.50 5.05 -15.35
C ARG A 292 26.44 6.16 -15.45
N THR A 293 26.86 7.42 -15.33
CA THR A 293 25.99 8.60 -15.17
C THR A 293 24.90 8.69 -16.23
N ARG A 294 25.25 8.52 -17.52
CA ARG A 294 24.29 8.57 -18.61
C ARG A 294 23.20 7.49 -18.47
N GLN A 295 23.58 6.26 -18.19
CA GLN A 295 22.65 5.15 -18.03
C GLN A 295 21.70 5.38 -16.85
N GLY A 296 22.23 5.80 -15.70
CA GLY A 296 21.43 6.12 -14.53
C GLY A 296 20.43 7.26 -14.79
N LEU A 297 20.88 8.35 -15.44
CA LEU A 297 20.02 9.47 -15.81
C LEU A 297 18.97 9.10 -16.85
N ASP A 298 19.29 8.23 -17.82
CA ASP A 298 18.34 7.77 -18.83
C ASP A 298 17.20 6.95 -18.20
N ILE A 299 17.53 6.02 -17.29
CA ILE A 299 16.54 5.22 -16.54
C ILE A 299 15.62 6.13 -15.72
N LEU A 300 16.21 7.00 -14.89
CA LEU A 300 15.48 7.93 -14.03
C LEU A 300 14.75 9.03 -14.83
N GLY A 301 15.18 9.25 -16.07
CA GLY A 301 14.63 10.19 -17.04
C GLY A 301 13.36 9.70 -17.74
N SER A 302 13.11 8.38 -17.76
CA SER A 302 11.95 7.78 -18.42
C SER A 302 10.61 8.27 -17.86
N SER A 303 9.58 8.31 -18.71
CA SER A 303 8.28 8.89 -18.36
C SER A 303 7.56 8.07 -17.27
N GLU A 304 7.70 6.74 -17.31
CA GLU A 304 7.15 5.80 -16.34
C GLU A 304 7.79 5.96 -14.96
N ILE A 305 9.12 6.02 -14.89
CA ILE A 305 9.84 6.20 -13.63
C ILE A 305 9.59 7.57 -13.04
N LYS A 306 9.55 8.63 -13.86
CA LYS A 306 9.14 9.96 -13.39
C LYS A 306 7.72 9.97 -12.83
N ALA A 307 6.78 9.26 -13.46
CA ALA A 307 5.42 9.15 -12.95
C ALA A 307 5.39 8.42 -11.59
N PHE A 308 6.13 7.32 -11.46
CA PHE A 308 6.28 6.57 -10.23
C PHE A 308 6.90 7.42 -9.10
N CYS A 309 8.02 8.10 -9.36
CA CYS A 309 8.67 8.97 -8.37
C CYS A 309 7.77 10.13 -7.94
N ARG A 310 6.94 10.68 -8.85
CA ARG A 310 5.93 11.69 -8.48
C ARG A 310 4.84 11.13 -7.56
N GLN A 311 4.38 9.91 -7.82
CA GLN A 311 3.41 9.23 -6.98
C GLN A 311 3.99 8.92 -5.58
N MET A 312 5.26 8.54 -5.54
CA MET A 312 5.99 8.16 -4.33
C MET A 312 6.81 9.29 -3.71
N LYS A 313 6.50 10.56 -4.06
CA LYS A 313 7.29 11.74 -3.65
C LYS A 313 7.42 11.93 -2.14
N GLY A 314 6.57 11.29 -1.33
CA GLY A 314 6.62 11.35 0.13
C GLY A 314 7.54 10.30 0.76
N ASN A 315 8.14 9.40 -0.02
CA ASN A 315 9.08 8.40 0.47
C ASN A 315 10.53 8.96 0.44
N PRO A 316 11.27 8.96 1.57
CA PRO A 316 12.63 9.48 1.64
C PRO A 316 13.61 8.83 0.65
N GLY A 317 13.52 7.52 0.42
CA GLY A 317 14.36 6.83 -0.58
C GLY A 317 14.18 7.39 -2.00
N ILE A 318 12.96 7.78 -2.38
CA ILE A 318 12.72 8.44 -3.68
C ILE A 318 13.34 9.84 -3.71
N VAL A 319 13.30 10.59 -2.61
CA VAL A 319 13.92 11.91 -2.52
C VAL A 319 15.45 11.79 -2.60
N LEU A 320 16.05 10.76 -1.98
CA LEU A 320 17.47 10.43 -2.11
C LEU A 320 17.85 10.18 -3.57
N VAL A 321 17.07 9.39 -4.31
CA VAL A 321 17.36 9.12 -5.74
C VAL A 321 17.23 10.38 -6.59
N GLN A 322 16.23 11.22 -6.32
CA GLN A 322 16.09 12.51 -6.99
C GLN A 322 17.27 13.43 -6.69
N TYR A 323 17.76 13.44 -5.45
CA TYR A 323 18.96 14.16 -5.06
C TYR A 323 20.18 13.66 -5.85
N ALA A 324 20.41 12.34 -5.90
CA ALA A 324 21.51 11.73 -6.62
C ALA A 324 21.48 12.09 -8.11
N ALA A 325 20.31 12.01 -8.74
CA ALA A 325 20.12 12.38 -10.14
C ALA A 325 20.38 13.88 -10.40
N ALA A 326 19.88 14.77 -9.53
CA ALA A 326 20.13 16.20 -9.65
C ALA A 326 21.63 16.52 -9.51
N ARG A 327 22.31 15.88 -8.56
CA ARG A 327 23.75 16.03 -8.35
C ARG A 327 24.56 15.54 -9.55
N ALA A 328 24.25 14.33 -10.05
CA ALA A 328 24.92 13.75 -11.21
C ALA A 328 24.67 14.52 -12.52
N ALA A 329 23.54 15.23 -12.61
CA ALA A 329 23.22 16.12 -13.74
C ALA A 329 23.82 17.53 -13.61
N GLY A 330 24.62 17.82 -12.57
CA GLY A 330 25.22 19.14 -12.35
C GLY A 330 24.22 20.22 -11.87
N LYS A 331 23.03 19.84 -11.41
CA LYS A 331 21.99 20.76 -10.96
C LYS A 331 22.12 21.07 -9.46
N THR A 332 23.16 21.81 -9.10
CA THR A 332 23.56 22.06 -7.70
C THR A 332 22.42 22.60 -6.84
N GLN A 333 21.71 23.65 -7.29
CA GLN A 333 20.64 24.26 -6.51
C GLN A 333 19.45 23.30 -6.27
N GLU A 334 19.14 22.44 -7.24
CA GLU A 334 18.09 21.42 -7.10
C GLU A 334 18.53 20.32 -6.11
N ALA A 335 19.79 19.87 -6.23
CA ALA A 335 20.38 18.88 -5.34
C ALA A 335 20.39 19.37 -3.88
N ASP A 336 20.86 20.60 -3.61
CA ASP A 336 20.92 21.15 -2.25
C ASP A 336 19.52 21.24 -1.62
N ARG A 337 18.51 21.66 -2.40
CA ARG A 337 17.13 21.71 -1.95
C ARG A 337 16.58 20.32 -1.61
N LEU A 338 16.87 19.32 -2.44
CA LEU A 338 16.46 17.94 -2.21
C LEU A 338 17.16 17.33 -1.00
N ARG A 339 18.45 17.61 -0.81
CA ARG A 339 19.23 17.15 0.35
C ARG A 339 18.70 17.69 1.67
N ALA A 340 18.40 18.99 1.72
CA ALA A 340 17.82 19.63 2.90
C ALA A 340 16.39 19.14 3.18
N ARG A 341 15.62 18.85 2.13
CA ARG A 341 14.30 18.24 2.26
C ARG A 341 14.38 16.81 2.78
N LEU A 342 15.32 16.01 2.26
CA LEU A 342 15.49 14.61 2.64
C LEU A 342 15.72 14.47 4.14
N GLU A 343 16.56 15.31 4.75
CA GLU A 343 16.82 15.25 6.19
C GLU A 343 15.53 15.45 7.01
N LYS A 344 14.73 16.46 6.64
CA LYS A 344 13.43 16.74 7.28
C LYS A 344 12.45 15.59 7.08
N ASP A 345 12.41 15.01 5.89
CA ASP A 345 11.53 13.90 5.55
C ASP A 345 11.94 12.63 6.34
N LEU A 346 13.23 12.41 6.60
CA LEU A 346 13.78 11.30 7.40
C LEU A 346 13.48 11.47 8.90
N ASP A 347 13.60 12.67 9.45
CA ASP A 347 13.27 12.95 10.86
C ASP A 347 11.78 12.72 11.16
N ALA A 348 10.92 13.04 10.20
CA ALA A 348 9.47 12.85 10.32
C ALA A 348 9.00 11.44 9.88
N TRP A 349 9.90 10.56 9.44
CA TRP A 349 9.53 9.28 8.86
C TRP A 349 9.03 8.30 9.93
N PRO A 350 7.87 7.63 9.72
CA PRO A 350 7.32 6.72 10.73
C PRO A 350 8.08 5.40 10.87
N TYR A 351 9.06 5.10 10.00
CA TYR A 351 9.87 3.87 10.03
C TYR A 351 11.33 4.22 10.39
N PRO A 352 11.72 4.29 11.67
CA PRO A 352 13.05 4.77 12.09
C PRO A 352 14.20 3.96 11.50
N GLY A 353 14.09 2.63 11.49
CA GLY A 353 15.13 1.77 10.91
C GLY A 353 15.32 2.00 9.41
N ASP A 354 14.22 2.26 8.68
CA ASP A 354 14.28 2.62 7.26
C ASP A 354 14.90 4.01 7.05
N ALA A 355 14.64 4.96 7.96
CA ALA A 355 15.28 6.27 7.93
C ALA A 355 16.80 6.16 8.16
N ASP A 356 17.23 5.35 9.13
CA ASP A 356 18.65 5.13 9.42
C ASP A 356 19.37 4.41 8.27
N ALA A 357 18.72 3.41 7.67
CA ALA A 357 19.22 2.76 6.46
C ALA A 357 19.37 3.75 5.29
N THR A 358 18.40 4.65 5.13
CA THR A 358 18.45 5.68 4.09
C THR A 358 19.55 6.70 4.34
N ARG A 359 19.82 7.09 5.59
CA ARG A 359 20.96 7.96 5.94
C ARG A 359 22.30 7.31 5.61
N GLU A 360 22.45 6.03 5.92
CA GLU A 360 23.67 5.27 5.59
C GLU A 360 23.87 5.15 4.07
N LEU A 361 22.80 4.86 3.33
CA LEU A 361 22.84 4.84 1.87
C LEU A 361 23.18 6.23 1.29
N LEU A 362 22.62 7.30 1.85
CA LEU A 362 22.88 8.67 1.42
C LEU A 362 24.37 9.03 1.55
N ALA A 363 24.98 8.74 2.70
CA ALA A 363 26.40 9.00 2.92
C ALA A 363 27.26 8.27 1.87
N ARG A 364 26.91 7.03 1.53
CA ARG A 364 27.61 6.26 0.50
C ARG A 364 27.38 6.83 -0.91
N VAL A 365 26.17 7.29 -1.22
CA VAL A 365 25.87 7.95 -2.50
C VAL A 365 26.70 9.22 -2.66
N GLU A 366 26.80 10.04 -1.62
CA GLU A 366 27.60 11.26 -1.61
C GLU A 366 29.09 10.98 -1.89
N ASP A 367 29.65 9.99 -1.19
CA ASP A 367 31.04 9.54 -1.39
C ASP A 367 31.31 9.03 -2.81
N ARG A 368 30.41 8.18 -3.34
CA ARG A 368 30.54 7.59 -4.67
C ARG A 368 30.38 8.62 -5.79
N LEU A 369 29.45 9.56 -5.65
CA LEU A 369 29.26 10.63 -6.63
C LEU A 369 30.42 11.62 -6.63
N ALA A 370 31.02 11.93 -5.47
CA ALA A 370 32.23 12.74 -5.40
C ALA A 370 33.40 12.05 -6.12
N SER A 371 33.64 10.76 -5.81
CA SER A 371 34.69 9.96 -6.46
C SER A 371 34.50 9.81 -7.97
N ALA A 372 33.26 9.79 -8.46
CA ALA A 372 32.96 9.73 -9.89
C ALA A 372 33.21 11.06 -10.61
N ALA A 373 32.96 12.19 -9.94
CA ALA A 373 33.21 13.52 -10.47
C ALA A 373 34.70 13.87 -10.57
N GLU A 374 35.57 13.25 -9.76
CA GLU A 374 37.02 13.42 -9.85
C GLU A 374 37.67 12.64 -11.01
N LYS A 375 36.97 11.64 -11.56
CA LYS A 375 37.49 10.73 -12.61
C LYS A 375 37.04 11.07 -14.03
N GLY A 376 36.08 11.98 -14.19
CA GLY A 376 35.54 12.42 -15.48
C GLY A 376 35.86 13.89 -15.71
#